data_AF-A0A3C0UEW6-F1
#
_entry.id   AF-A0A3C0UEW6-F1
#
_cell.length_a   1.000
_cell.length_b   1.000
_cell.length_c   1.000
_cell.angle_alpha   90.00
_cell.angle_beta   90.00
_cell.angle_gamma   90.00
#
_symmetry.space_group_name_H-M   'P 1'
#
loop_
_entity.id
_entity.type
_entity.pdbx_description
1 polymer ?
#
loop_
_entity_poly.entity_id
_entity_poly.type
_entity_poly.pdbx_seq_one_letter_code
_entity_poly.pdbx_strand_id
1 'polypeptide(L)'
;MYKFKDDQQNDKFDWECLGDIGSGRANLGADMPVLVYRLFQFTLRDVLNREYGCEQASNLLREAGKLAGTEFCKNMIDKNLEFDS
;
A
#
# COMPACT_ATOMS: atom_id res chain seq x y z
N MET A 1 -1.84 18.72 1.10
CA MET A 1 -1.14 17.93 2.13
C MET A 1 -2.16 16.95 2.71
N TYR A 2 -1.92 15.65 2.59
CA TYR A 2 -2.80 14.64 3.19
C TYR A 2 -2.76 14.86 4.71
N LYS A 3 -3.89 15.26 5.29
CA LYS A 3 -4.03 15.39 6.74
C LYS A 3 -4.36 14.01 7.27
N PHE A 4 -3.53 13.48 8.18
CA PHE A 4 -3.93 12.35 9.00
C PHE A 4 -5.23 12.73 9.72
N LYS A 5 -6.28 11.95 9.51
CA LYS A 5 -7.60 12.20 10.11
C LYS A 5 -7.63 11.63 11.53
N ASP A 6 -8.57 12.13 12.32
CA ASP A 6 -8.76 11.86 13.75
C ASP A 6 -8.78 10.35 14.10
N ASP A 7 -8.31 9.99 15.29
CA ASP A 7 -8.10 8.60 15.76
C ASP A 7 -9.38 7.73 15.82
N GLN A 8 -10.55 8.32 15.56
CA GLN A 8 -11.87 7.66 15.64
C GLN A 8 -12.50 7.29 14.29
N GLN A 9 -11.82 7.48 13.16
CA GLN A 9 -12.36 7.04 11.87
C GLN A 9 -12.06 5.57 11.61
N ASN A 10 -13.12 4.75 11.62
CA ASN A 10 -13.14 3.34 11.24
C ASN A 10 -13.04 3.19 9.70
N ASP A 11 -12.21 4.01 9.06
CA ASP A 11 -12.14 4.14 7.62
C ASP A 11 -11.24 3.02 7.08
N LYS A 12 -11.90 1.99 6.55
CA LYS A 12 -11.24 0.97 5.74
C LYS A 12 -10.59 1.64 4.54
N PHE A 13 -9.48 1.07 4.06
CA PHE A 13 -8.87 1.52 2.82
C PHE A 13 -9.91 1.53 1.68
N ASP A 14 -9.94 2.63 0.94
CA ASP A 14 -10.69 2.80 -0.31
C ASP A 14 -9.67 3.07 -1.43
N TRP A 15 -9.92 2.49 -2.61
CA TRP A 15 -9.07 2.66 -3.78
C TRP A 15 -8.93 4.13 -4.20
N GLU A 16 -9.97 4.93 -4.00
CA GLU A 16 -9.96 6.37 -4.28
C GLU A 16 -8.92 7.13 -3.46
N CYS A 17 -8.48 6.60 -2.31
CA CYS A 17 -7.42 7.21 -1.48
C CYS A 17 -6.06 7.28 -2.20
N LEU A 18 -5.84 6.48 -3.26
CA LEU A 18 -4.63 6.56 -4.08
C LEU A 18 -4.56 7.88 -4.87
N GLY A 19 -5.69 8.53 -5.10
CA GLY A 19 -5.80 9.73 -5.91
C GLY A 19 -5.41 9.49 -7.38
N ASP A 20 -5.32 10.58 -8.14
CA ASP A 20 -4.80 10.51 -9.50
C ASP A 20 -3.26 10.48 -9.48
N ILE A 21 -2.71 9.32 -9.85
CA ILE A 21 -1.28 9.07 -9.91
C ILE A 21 -0.59 10.01 -10.92
N GLY A 22 -1.25 10.34 -12.03
CA GLY A 22 -0.70 11.18 -13.09
C GLY A 22 -0.51 12.62 -12.64
N SER A 23 -1.54 13.25 -12.05
CA SER A 23 -1.43 14.61 -11.51
C SER A 23 -0.61 14.67 -10.21
N GLY A 24 -0.67 13.63 -9.37
CA GLY A 24 0.07 13.57 -8.10
C GLY A 24 1.59 13.47 -8.26
N ARG A 25 2.07 13.03 -9.43
CA ARG A 25 3.50 12.84 -9.72
C ARG A 25 3.91 13.38 -11.10
N ALA A 26 3.43 14.56 -11.46
CA ALA A 26 3.65 15.16 -12.79
C ALA A 26 5.12 15.12 -13.29
N ASN A 27 6.11 15.26 -12.39
CA ASN A 27 7.54 15.25 -12.75
C ASN A 27 8.24 13.89 -12.59
N LEU A 28 7.60 12.91 -11.95
CA LEU A 28 8.15 11.56 -11.72
C LEU A 28 7.49 10.50 -12.62
N GLY A 29 6.32 10.82 -13.19
CA GLY A 29 5.56 9.90 -14.04
C GLY A 29 5.05 8.66 -13.31
N ALA A 30 4.65 7.66 -14.08
CA ALA A 30 4.27 6.33 -13.58
C ALA A 30 5.47 5.52 -13.07
N ASP A 31 6.70 5.93 -13.43
CA ASP A 31 7.91 5.17 -13.17
C ASP A 31 8.59 5.63 -11.88
N MET A 32 8.13 5.10 -10.75
CA MET A 32 8.85 5.30 -9.49
C MET A 32 10.13 4.45 -9.47
N PRO A 33 11.33 5.03 -9.21
CA PRO A 33 12.54 4.23 -9.07
C PRO A 33 12.40 3.20 -7.95
N VAL A 34 12.84 1.96 -8.21
CA VAL A 34 12.76 0.84 -7.27
C VAL A 34 13.37 1.17 -5.90
N LEU A 35 14.42 1.97 -5.91
CA LEU A 35 15.09 2.45 -4.72
C LEU A 35 14.13 3.14 -3.74
N VAL A 36 13.21 3.97 -4.25
CA VAL A 36 12.36 4.83 -3.42
C VAL A 36 11.34 4.00 -2.62
N TYR A 37 10.60 3.09 -3.28
CA TYR A 37 9.63 2.26 -2.55
C TYR A 37 10.32 1.22 -1.65
N ARG A 38 11.47 0.67 -2.05
CA ARG A 38 12.23 -0.24 -1.19
C ARG A 38 12.72 0.49 0.05
N LEU A 39 13.28 1.69 -0.11
CA LEU A 39 13.74 2.50 1.02
C LEU A 39 12.60 2.74 2.02
N PHE A 40 11.42 3.15 1.53
CA PHE A 40 10.24 3.33 2.39
C PHE A 40 9.81 2.02 3.06
N GLN A 41 9.72 0.91 2.32
CA GLN A 41 9.31 -0.38 2.87
C GLN A 41 10.27 -0.90 3.95
N PHE A 42 11.58 -0.79 3.74
CA PHE A 42 12.58 -1.24 4.72
C PHE A 42 12.60 -0.35 5.96
N THR A 43 12.51 0.96 5.80
CA THR A 43 12.46 1.90 6.94
C THR A 43 11.16 1.79 7.73
N LEU A 44 10.02 1.56 7.06
CA LEU A 44 8.75 1.26 7.72
C LEU A 44 8.82 -0.05 8.53
N ARG A 45 9.40 -1.10 7.94
CA ARG A 45 9.61 -2.37 8.66
C ARG A 45 10.49 -2.17 9.89
N ASP A 46 11.56 -1.39 9.78
CA ASP A 46 12.47 -1.09 10.89
C ASP A 46 11.73 -0.38 12.05
N VAL A 47 10.96 0.67 11.74
CA VAL A 47 10.14 1.37 12.73
C VAL A 47 9.13 0.42 13.37
N LEU A 48 8.38 -0.35 12.59
CA LEU A 48 7.39 -1.30 13.14
C LEU A 48 8.04 -2.35 14.04
N ASN A 49 9.20 -2.90 13.65
CA ASN A 49 9.94 -3.86 14.46
C ASN A 49 10.42 -3.24 15.77
N ARG A 50 10.90 -1.99 15.74
CA ARG A 50 11.39 -1.28 16.93
C ARG A 50 10.26 -0.99 17.91
N GLU A 51 9.11 -0.53 17.42
CA GLU A 51 7.99 -0.11 18.26
C GLU A 51 7.11 -1.29 18.74
N TYR A 52 6.96 -2.35 17.93
CA TYR A 52 6.01 -3.43 18.20
C TYR A 52 6.64 -4.83 18.28
N GLY A 53 7.94 -4.97 17.99
CA GLY A 53 8.61 -6.26 17.92
C GLY A 53 8.36 -7.02 16.62
N CYS A 54 9.17 -8.05 16.39
CA CYS A 54 9.22 -8.79 15.12
C CYS A 54 7.88 -9.48 14.77
N GLU A 55 7.23 -10.11 15.75
CA GLU A 55 6.00 -10.86 15.54
C GLU A 55 4.84 -9.94 15.10
N GLN A 56 4.60 -8.87 15.86
CA GLN A 56 3.53 -7.93 15.57
C GLN A 56 3.78 -7.17 14.26
N ALA A 57 5.02 -6.73 14.01
CA ALA A 57 5.38 -6.08 12.74
C ALA A 57 5.16 -7.01 11.54
N SER A 58 5.52 -8.30 11.66
CA SER A 58 5.28 -9.30 10.62
C SER A 58 3.80 -9.50 10.35
N ASN A 59 2.97 -9.56 11.40
CA ASN A 59 1.52 -9.66 11.27
C ASN A 59 0.91 -8.43 10.57
N LEU A 60 1.31 -7.22 10.97
CA LEU A 60 0.83 -5.98 10.36
C LEU A 60 1.20 -5.89 8.88
N LEU A 61 2.44 -6.21 8.51
CA LEU A 61 2.87 -6.21 7.11
C LEU A 61 2.15 -7.28 6.28
N ARG A 62 1.87 -8.45 6.86
CA ARG A 62 1.10 -9.51 6.19
C ARG A 62 -0.35 -9.09 5.93
N GLU A 63 -1.01 -8.49 6.91
CA GLU A 63 -2.38 -7.98 6.74
C GLU A 63 -2.42 -6.82 5.73
N ALA A 64 -1.45 -5.89 5.77
CA ALA A 64 -1.34 -4.83 4.77
C ALA A 64 -1.14 -5.39 3.36
N GLY A 65 -0.28 -6.40 3.19
CA GLY A 65 -0.08 -7.07 1.90
C GLY A 65 -1.33 -7.78 1.39
N LYS A 66 -2.07 -8.47 2.28
CA LYS A 66 -3.34 -9.11 1.94
C LYS A 66 -4.39 -8.08 1.50
N LEU A 67 -4.50 -6.96 2.21
CA LEU A 67 -5.40 -5.86 1.85
C LEU A 67 -5.04 -5.29 0.48
N ALA A 68 -3.77 -4.95 0.27
CA ALA A 68 -3.28 -4.42 -1.01
C ALA A 68 -3.54 -5.39 -2.17
N GLY A 69 -3.25 -6.68 -2.00
CA GLY A 69 -3.50 -7.69 -3.04
C GLY A 69 -4.99 -7.89 -3.33
N THR A 70 -5.84 -7.81 -2.30
CA THR A 70 -7.31 -7.91 -2.46
C THR A 70 -7.83 -6.75 -3.29
N GLU A 71 -7.42 -5.53 -2.98
CA GLU A 71 -7.85 -4.33 -3.69
C GLU A 71 -7.26 -4.26 -5.10
N PHE A 72 -6.00 -4.68 -5.28
CA PHE A 72 -5.40 -4.82 -6.60
C PHE A 72 -6.21 -5.79 -7.48
N CYS A 73 -6.55 -6.98 -6.96
CA CYS A 73 -7.35 -7.95 -7.69
C CYS A 73 -8.73 -7.39 -8.07
N LYS A 74 -9.40 -6.66 -7.17
CA LYS A 74 -10.71 -6.06 -7.43
C LYS A 74 -10.67 -5.00 -8.52
N ASN A 75 -9.64 -4.17 -8.55
CA ASN A 75 -9.61 -2.95 -9.38
C ASN A 75 -8.79 -3.11 -10.66
N MET A 76 -7.81 -4.02 -10.69
CA MET A 76 -6.83 -4.13 -11.78
C MET A 76 -6.87 -5.45 -12.54
N ILE A 77 -7.46 -6.51 -11.98
CA ILE A 77 -7.50 -7.83 -12.61
C ILE A 77 -8.91 -8.13 -13.13
N ASP A 78 -9.01 -8.52 -14.40
CA ASP A 78 -10.24 -9.14 -14.91
C ASP A 78 -10.31 -10.61 -14.46
N LYS A 79 -11.24 -10.88 -13.55
CA LYS A 79 -11.42 -12.20 -12.93
C LYS A 79 -12.22 -13.17 -13.81
N ASN A 80 -12.74 -12.73 -14.95
CA ASN A 80 -13.48 -13.58 -15.88
C ASN A 80 -12.57 -14.23 -16.92
N LEU A 81 -11.31 -13.81 -17.00
CA LEU A 81 -10.32 -14.44 -17.86
C LEU A 81 -9.99 -15.84 -17.33
N GLU A 82 -9.87 -16.81 -18.25
CA GLU A 82 -9.42 -18.15 -17.90
C GLU A 82 -7.97 -18.11 -17.42
N PHE A 83 -7.64 -18.97 -16.46
CA PHE A 83 -6.29 -19.11 -15.97
C PHE A 83 -5.48 -19.93 -16.97
N ASP A 84 -4.61 -19.27 -17.73
CA ASP A 84 -3.68 -19.95 -18.63
C ASP A 84 -2.65 -20.72 -17.77
N SER A 85 -2.72 -22.06 -17.83
CA SER A 85 -1.98 -22.99 -16.97
C SER A 85 -0.78 -23.60 -17.69
#